data_AF-A0A286UKP9-F1
#
_entry.id   AF-A0A286UKP9-F1
#
_cell.length_a   1.000
_cell.length_b   1.000
_cell.length_c   1.000
_cell.angle_alpha   90.00
_cell.angle_beta   90.00
_cell.angle_gamma   90.00
#
_symmetry.space_group_name_H-M   'P 1'
#
loop_
_entity.id
_entity.type
_entity.pdbx_description
1 polymer ?
#
loop_
_entity_poly.entity_id
_entity_poly.type
_entity_poly.pdbx_seq_one_letter_code
_entity_poly.pdbx_strand_id
1 'polypeptide(L)'
;MKKSAHGRIKCTVLKQLTSGTHDYQNNRDYVLKQSYPLSGRVHGADIIFRARKVLKTVDNDTSKYRSGSKKHSDSLPLVYRDFEIDDRDKLFRAFLEPNNYGDRVLRFFVFERLEPITSLADLEEFKTAFRDIFHVIHYLAISKDGIIHRDINISNLMCRRLEDGSVQGVLNDWDVASTSRMESDSDHTNMRTETMPFMSIDLHRKLPPVHMERFEYESLFYVLYWICLSYSDRKLLPEEKRHSAFADWPRWNSDNHKGVRSAKIGLKEDRTIFKDVDEFAEMYKPLVQTWLIPLRYTFRQGYNGRNVDGRGAGFDYDTLGGYASYESICEILQN
;
A
#
# COMPACT_ATOMS: atom_id res chain seq x y z
N MET A 1 -8.60 -41.37 -28.63
CA MET A 1 -8.21 -40.88 -27.30
C MET A 1 -7.57 -39.49 -27.44
N LYS A 2 -8.34 -38.42 -27.20
CA LYS A 2 -7.85 -37.03 -27.25
C LYS A 2 -7.28 -36.65 -25.88
N LYS A 3 -5.99 -36.32 -25.82
CA LYS A 3 -5.34 -35.72 -24.63
C LYS A 3 -5.83 -34.27 -24.50
N SER A 4 -6.49 -33.98 -23.39
CA SER A 4 -6.88 -32.63 -22.99
C SER A 4 -5.64 -31.87 -22.50
N ALA A 5 -5.21 -30.87 -23.26
CA ALA A 5 -4.19 -29.92 -22.85
C ALA A 5 -4.81 -28.95 -21.84
N HIS A 6 -4.57 -29.20 -20.55
CA HIS A 6 -4.86 -28.23 -19.50
C HIS A 6 -3.81 -27.12 -19.56
N GLY A 7 -4.00 -26.17 -20.47
CA GLY A 7 -3.28 -24.90 -20.44
C GLY A 7 -3.68 -24.14 -19.18
N ARG A 8 -2.82 -24.16 -18.17
CA ARG A 8 -2.92 -23.23 -17.03
C ARG A 8 -2.97 -21.82 -17.59
N ILE A 9 -4.08 -21.13 -17.37
CA ILE A 9 -4.19 -19.69 -17.60
C ILE A 9 -3.19 -19.05 -16.63
N LYS A 10 -2.07 -18.59 -17.16
CA LYS A 10 -1.13 -17.72 -16.45
C LYS A 10 -1.86 -16.39 -16.26
N CYS A 11 -2.02 -15.96 -15.01
CA CYS A 11 -2.33 -14.57 -14.71
C CYS A 11 -1.13 -13.75 -15.21
N THR A 12 -1.30 -13.09 -16.35
CA THR A 12 -0.32 -12.14 -16.86
C THR A 12 -0.41 -10.91 -15.98
N VAL A 13 0.39 -10.89 -14.91
CA VAL A 13 0.76 -9.66 -14.25
C VAL A 13 1.31 -8.76 -15.34
N LEU A 14 0.64 -7.65 -15.62
CA LEU A 14 1.15 -6.58 -16.47
C LEU A 14 2.55 -6.26 -15.95
N LYS A 15 3.58 -6.58 -16.76
CA LYS A 15 4.98 -6.33 -16.40
C LYS A 15 5.17 -4.82 -16.26
N GLN A 16 5.04 -4.32 -15.04
CA GLN A 16 5.62 -3.05 -14.65
C GLN A 16 7.13 -3.24 -14.68
N LEU A 17 7.77 -2.64 -15.68
CA LEU A 17 9.22 -2.59 -15.77
C LEU A 17 9.64 -1.22 -15.25
N THR A 18 10.48 -1.22 -14.23
CA THR A 18 11.16 -0.03 -13.74
C THR A 18 12.64 -0.14 -14.06
N SER A 19 13.19 0.85 -14.75
CA SER A 19 14.63 0.91 -15.06
C SER A 19 15.24 2.20 -14.51
N GLY A 20 16.40 2.07 -13.86
CA GLY A 20 17.15 3.19 -13.29
C GLY A 20 18.22 3.75 -14.25
N THR A 21 18.44 5.06 -14.25
CA THR A 21 19.63 5.69 -14.88
C THR A 21 20.14 6.85 -14.04
N HIS A 22 21.47 7.04 -14.00
CA HIS A 22 22.13 8.14 -13.29
C HIS A 22 22.41 9.30 -14.25
N ASP A 23 22.04 10.52 -13.87
CA ASP A 23 22.43 11.74 -14.56
C ASP A 23 23.57 12.44 -13.83
N TYR A 24 24.76 12.36 -14.44
CA TYR A 24 25.98 12.97 -13.94
C TYR A 24 25.96 14.50 -13.94
N GLN A 25 25.07 15.16 -14.70
CA GLN A 25 24.98 16.63 -14.73
C GLN A 25 24.19 17.17 -13.55
N ASN A 26 23.13 16.46 -13.12
CA ASN A 26 22.28 16.86 -11.99
C ASN A 26 22.51 16.05 -10.72
N ASN A 27 23.41 15.05 -10.75
CA ASN A 27 23.66 14.06 -9.70
C ASN A 27 22.36 13.41 -9.18
N ARG A 28 21.52 12.93 -10.10
CA ARG A 28 20.20 12.36 -9.79
C ARG A 28 20.00 11.02 -10.47
N ASP A 29 19.42 10.08 -9.72
CA ASP A 29 18.94 8.81 -10.26
C ASP A 29 17.47 8.92 -10.66
N TYR A 30 17.16 8.45 -11.86
CA TYR A 30 15.81 8.45 -12.42
C TYR A 30 15.28 7.03 -12.55
N VAL A 31 14.00 6.84 -12.26
CA VAL A 31 13.28 5.60 -12.54
C VAL A 31 12.23 5.88 -13.61
N LEU A 32 12.31 5.15 -14.72
CA LEU A 32 11.25 5.10 -15.73
C LEU A 32 10.27 3.99 -15.35
N LYS A 33 8.98 4.31 -15.21
CA LYS A 33 7.91 3.33 -15.08
C LYS A 33 7.03 3.34 -16.33
N GLN A 34 6.67 2.14 -16.77
CA GLN A 34 5.75 1.88 -17.87
C GLN A 34 4.47 1.21 -17.35
N SER A 35 3.29 1.67 -17.79
CA SER A 35 2.00 1.05 -17.47
C SER A 35 1.07 0.99 -18.69
N TYR A 36 0.08 0.08 -18.65
CA TYR A 36 -0.87 -0.17 -19.75
C TYR A 36 -2.35 -0.22 -19.26
N PRO A 37 -2.87 0.86 -18.65
CA PRO A 37 -4.23 0.90 -18.12
C PRO A 37 -5.30 1.06 -19.22
N LEU A 38 -6.57 0.94 -18.84
CA LEU A 38 -7.70 1.35 -19.70
C LEU A 38 -7.67 2.88 -19.90
N SER A 39 -8.00 3.36 -21.10
CA SER A 39 -7.95 4.76 -21.54
C SER A 39 -8.78 5.69 -20.66
N GLY A 40 -9.91 5.20 -20.13
CA GLY A 40 -10.76 5.94 -19.19
C GLY A 40 -10.18 6.11 -17.77
N ARG A 41 -9.07 5.43 -17.42
CA ARG A 41 -8.45 5.60 -16.10
C ARG A 41 -7.65 6.89 -16.03
N VAL A 42 -7.76 7.59 -14.90
CA VAL A 42 -6.91 8.74 -14.56
C VAL A 42 -5.43 8.30 -14.53
N HIS A 43 -4.53 9.16 -15.01
CA HIS A 43 -3.10 8.89 -15.02
C HIS A 43 -2.54 8.92 -13.58
N GLY A 44 -1.70 7.96 -13.18
CA GLY A 44 -1.14 7.91 -11.82
C GLY A 44 -0.39 9.19 -11.44
N ALA A 45 0.34 9.79 -12.39
CA ALA A 45 0.97 11.11 -12.21
C ALA A 45 -0.03 12.22 -11.86
N ASP A 46 -1.21 12.26 -12.49
CA ASP A 46 -2.26 13.24 -12.16
C ASP A 46 -2.75 13.07 -10.73
N ILE A 47 -2.90 11.83 -10.27
CA ILE A 47 -3.28 11.54 -8.88
C ILE A 47 -2.18 12.02 -7.93
N ILE A 48 -0.91 11.76 -8.24
CA ILE A 48 0.22 12.27 -7.46
C ILE A 48 0.21 13.81 -7.39
N PHE A 49 -0.05 14.50 -8.50
CA PHE A 49 -0.12 15.96 -8.52
C PHE A 49 -1.29 16.50 -7.68
N ARG A 50 -2.47 15.85 -7.75
CA ARG A 50 -3.63 16.19 -6.91
C ARG A 50 -3.35 15.94 -5.43
N ALA A 51 -2.84 14.76 -5.08
CA ALA A 51 -2.46 14.40 -3.73
C ALA A 51 -1.44 15.40 -3.16
N ARG A 52 -0.42 15.78 -3.95
CA ARG A 52 0.56 16.80 -3.53
C ARG A 52 -0.07 18.15 -3.27
N LYS A 53 -1.06 18.56 -4.07
CA LYS A 53 -1.80 19.81 -3.84
C LYS A 53 -2.57 19.77 -2.53
N VAL A 54 -3.26 18.67 -2.24
CA VAL A 54 -3.98 18.45 -0.98
C VAL A 54 -3.03 18.54 0.22
N LEU A 55 -1.92 17.80 0.18
CA LEU A 55 -0.95 17.77 1.27
C LEU A 55 -0.25 19.12 1.48
N LYS A 56 0.02 19.88 0.42
CA LYS A 56 0.54 21.25 0.57
C LYS A 56 -0.41 22.18 1.31
N THR A 57 -1.73 22.00 1.16
CA THR A 57 -2.70 22.76 1.96
C THR A 57 -2.59 22.40 3.44
N VAL A 58 -2.49 21.10 3.76
CA VAL A 58 -2.28 20.61 5.13
C VAL A 58 -0.97 21.14 5.72
N ASP A 59 0.12 21.09 4.95
CA ASP A 59 1.42 21.60 5.35
C ASP A 59 1.37 23.10 5.66
N ASN A 60 0.69 23.89 4.82
CA ASN A 60 0.56 25.33 5.03
C ASN A 60 -0.25 25.66 6.29
N ASP A 61 -1.31 24.91 6.58
CA ASP A 61 -2.11 25.11 7.79
C ASP A 61 -1.35 24.69 9.06
N THR A 62 -0.50 23.66 8.97
CA THR A 62 0.34 23.20 10.10
C THR A 62 1.54 24.10 10.33
N SER A 63 2.17 24.60 9.26
CA SER A 63 3.37 25.45 9.32
C SER A 63 3.15 26.79 10.01
N LYS A 64 1.90 27.27 10.09
CA LYS A 64 1.50 28.43 10.90
C LYS A 64 1.88 28.29 12.37
N TYR A 65 2.07 27.05 12.85
CA TYR A 65 2.35 26.73 14.24
C TYR A 65 3.71 26.03 14.46
N ARG A 66 4.35 25.52 13.40
CA ARG A 66 5.62 24.78 13.47
C ARG A 66 6.49 25.07 12.23
N SER A 67 7.41 26.03 12.34
CA SER A 67 8.39 26.31 11.29
C SER A 67 9.50 25.25 11.32
N GLY A 68 9.84 24.66 10.17
CA GLY A 68 10.97 23.72 10.01
C GLY A 68 10.67 22.22 10.14
N SER A 69 9.41 21.81 10.25
CA SER A 69 9.05 20.38 10.24
C SER A 69 8.99 19.79 8.84
N LYS A 70 9.24 18.48 8.72
CA LYS A 70 8.98 17.67 7.52
C LYS A 70 7.56 17.91 7.00
N LYS A 71 7.44 17.97 5.68
CA LYS A 71 6.16 18.23 5.00
C LYS A 71 5.54 16.92 4.55
N HIS A 72 4.24 16.76 4.74
CA HIS A 72 3.51 15.60 4.25
C HIS A 72 3.55 15.52 2.72
N SER A 73 3.61 16.66 2.02
CA SER A 73 3.73 16.69 0.56
C SER A 73 5.04 16.11 0.02
N ASP A 74 6.08 15.98 0.86
CA ASP A 74 7.36 15.33 0.52
C ASP A 74 7.29 13.80 0.67
N SER A 75 6.20 13.26 1.23
CA SER A 75 5.94 11.81 1.28
C SER A 75 5.33 11.25 -0.02
N LEU A 76 5.39 12.00 -1.12
CA LEU A 76 4.93 11.58 -2.45
C LEU A 76 6.07 11.56 -3.47
N PRO A 77 6.10 10.60 -4.43
CA PRO A 77 7.15 10.51 -5.44
C PRO A 77 7.25 11.78 -6.31
N LEU A 78 8.45 12.31 -6.49
CA LEU A 78 8.74 13.42 -7.38
C LEU A 78 8.68 12.95 -8.83
N VAL A 79 7.60 13.32 -9.52
CA VAL A 79 7.43 13.07 -10.95
C VAL A 79 8.12 14.20 -11.72
N TYR A 80 9.05 13.84 -12.60
CA TYR A 80 9.79 14.80 -13.42
C TYR A 80 9.20 14.95 -14.82
N ARG A 81 8.69 13.85 -15.38
CA ARG A 81 8.06 13.79 -16.70
C ARG A 81 6.97 12.72 -16.67
N ASP A 82 5.86 13.00 -17.32
CA ASP A 82 4.83 12.03 -17.65
C ASP A 82 4.40 12.26 -19.11
N PHE A 83 4.13 11.17 -19.82
CA PHE A 83 3.60 11.23 -21.18
C PHE A 83 2.82 9.96 -21.51
N GLU A 84 1.78 10.15 -22.33
CA GLU A 84 0.94 9.09 -22.86
C GLU A 84 1.26 8.94 -24.35
N ILE A 85 1.52 7.70 -24.79
CA ILE A 85 1.60 7.39 -26.21
C ILE A 85 0.20 6.95 -26.64
N ASP A 86 -0.43 7.78 -27.47
CA ASP A 86 -1.72 7.47 -28.07
C ASP A 86 -1.57 6.28 -29.02
N ASP A 87 -2.35 5.23 -28.76
CA ASP A 87 -2.41 3.98 -29.52
C ASP A 87 -2.83 4.16 -31.00
N ARG A 88 -3.06 5.38 -31.50
CA ARG A 88 -3.25 5.66 -32.93
C ARG A 88 -1.98 5.49 -33.77
N ASP A 89 -0.80 5.39 -33.17
CA ASP A 89 0.44 5.16 -33.91
C ASP A 89 0.60 3.69 -34.31
N LYS A 90 0.32 3.39 -35.59
CA LYS A 90 0.30 2.02 -36.14
C LYS A 90 1.63 1.27 -35.98
N LEU A 91 2.75 2.01 -35.91
CA LEU A 91 4.08 1.41 -35.75
C LEU A 91 4.27 0.84 -34.34
N PHE A 92 3.77 1.54 -33.32
CA PHE A 92 3.82 1.11 -31.92
C PHE A 92 2.90 -0.08 -31.65
N ARG A 93 1.70 -0.12 -32.27
CA ARG A 93 0.81 -1.29 -32.21
C ARG A 93 1.46 -2.58 -32.72
N ALA A 94 2.27 -2.49 -33.77
CA ALA A 94 2.94 -3.66 -34.35
C ALA A 94 4.08 -4.20 -33.46
N PHE A 95 4.68 -3.35 -32.62
CA PHE A 95 5.78 -3.72 -31.72
C PHE A 95 5.31 -4.38 -30.40
N LEU A 96 4.05 -4.21 -29.99
CA LEU A 96 3.55 -4.54 -28.65
C LEU A 96 2.67 -5.81 -28.56
N GLU A 97 2.92 -6.81 -29.41
CA GLU A 97 2.25 -8.12 -29.50
C GLU A 97 0.82 -8.17 -30.10
N PRO A 98 0.43 -9.29 -30.77
CA PRO A 98 -0.74 -9.35 -31.65
C PRO A 98 -2.08 -9.70 -30.97
N ASN A 99 -2.12 -9.90 -29.65
CA ASN A 99 -3.28 -10.50 -28.98
C ASN A 99 -3.93 -9.53 -27.97
N ASN A 100 -5.06 -8.95 -28.39
CA ASN A 100 -6.07 -8.23 -27.59
C ASN A 100 -5.64 -6.90 -26.94
N TYR A 101 -5.83 -5.80 -27.67
CA TYR A 101 -5.83 -4.45 -27.10
C TYR A 101 -7.15 -3.75 -27.39
N GLY A 102 -8.04 -3.77 -26.40
CA GLY A 102 -9.25 -2.93 -26.34
C GLY A 102 -8.89 -1.46 -26.05
N ASP A 103 -9.73 -0.75 -25.30
CA ASP A 103 -9.54 0.66 -24.91
C ASP A 103 -8.41 0.87 -23.90
N ARG A 104 -7.17 0.45 -24.16
CA ARG A 104 -6.01 0.66 -23.28
C ARG A 104 -5.03 1.66 -23.90
N VAL A 105 -4.20 2.30 -23.08
CA VAL A 105 -3.19 3.28 -23.51
C VAL A 105 -1.85 3.00 -22.84
N LEU A 106 -0.76 3.22 -23.57
CA LEU A 106 0.60 3.10 -23.04
C LEU A 106 1.03 4.39 -22.34
N ARG A 107 1.39 4.29 -21.07
CA ARG A 107 1.80 5.43 -20.25
C ARG A 107 3.20 5.26 -19.70
N PHE A 108 3.93 6.37 -19.67
CA PHE A 108 5.26 6.46 -19.09
C PHE A 108 5.33 7.61 -18.11
N PHE A 109 6.06 7.41 -17.02
CA PHE A 109 6.50 8.52 -16.20
C PHE A 109 7.88 8.26 -15.61
N VAL A 110 8.66 9.33 -15.55
CA VAL A 110 9.99 9.38 -14.97
C VAL A 110 9.88 10.05 -13.62
N PHE A 111 10.32 9.36 -12.59
CA PHE A 111 10.29 9.85 -11.22
C PHE A 111 11.63 9.60 -10.53
N GLU A 112 11.78 10.18 -9.34
CA GLU A 112 12.98 9.98 -8.53
C GLU A 112 13.22 8.51 -8.18
N ARG A 113 14.48 8.16 -7.99
CA ARG A 113 14.84 6.87 -7.38
C ARG A 113 14.56 6.92 -5.87
N LEU A 114 13.74 5.99 -5.41
CA LEU A 114 13.43 5.77 -4.00
C LEU A 114 14.03 4.43 -3.54
N GLU A 115 14.29 4.31 -2.24
CA GLU A 115 14.72 3.05 -1.63
C GLU A 115 13.54 2.39 -0.90
N PRO A 116 13.41 1.06 -0.90
CA PRO A 116 12.36 0.38 -0.14
C PRO A 116 12.45 0.69 1.35
N ILE A 117 11.33 0.80 2.06
CA ILE A 117 11.36 1.04 3.52
C ILE A 117 12.16 -0.03 4.29
N THR A 118 12.22 -1.25 3.73
CA THR A 118 12.98 -2.39 4.28
C THR A 118 14.49 -2.25 4.14
N SER A 119 15.00 -1.23 3.44
CA SER A 119 16.44 -0.94 3.35
C SER A 119 16.96 -0.14 4.55
N LEU A 120 16.07 0.36 5.41
CA LEU A 120 16.44 1.08 6.63
C LEU A 120 17.05 0.11 7.64
N ALA A 121 18.15 0.52 8.28
CA ALA A 121 18.86 -0.27 9.29
C ALA A 121 18.62 0.24 10.72
N ASP A 122 18.04 1.44 10.85
CA ASP A 122 17.71 2.06 12.13
C ASP A 122 16.19 1.96 12.38
N LEU A 123 15.84 1.53 13.59
CA LEU A 123 14.44 1.31 13.95
C LEU A 123 13.64 2.62 13.99
N GLU A 124 14.24 3.71 14.47
CA GLU A 124 13.55 5.00 14.57
C GLU A 124 13.38 5.67 13.20
N GLU A 125 14.34 5.49 12.29
CA GLU A 125 14.18 5.84 10.87
C GLU A 125 13.02 5.06 10.25
N PHE A 126 12.95 3.74 10.48
CA PHE A 126 11.85 2.90 9.99
C PHE A 126 10.50 3.37 10.55
N LYS A 127 10.42 3.58 11.87
CA LYS A 127 9.19 4.07 12.51
C LYS A 127 8.76 5.42 11.94
N THR A 128 9.72 6.32 11.72
CA THR A 128 9.47 7.64 11.13
C THR A 128 8.91 7.53 9.72
N ALA A 129 9.56 6.75 8.84
CA ALA A 129 9.08 6.54 7.48
C ALA A 129 7.68 5.89 7.44
N PHE A 130 7.41 4.93 8.34
CA PHE A 130 6.11 4.28 8.41
C PHE A 130 5.00 5.27 8.86
N ARG A 131 5.29 6.12 9.86
CA ARG A 131 4.38 7.18 10.30
C ARG A 131 4.12 8.22 9.22
N ASP A 132 5.15 8.64 8.49
CA ASP A 132 5.01 9.60 7.39
C ASP A 132 3.98 9.10 6.36
N ILE A 133 4.02 7.82 6.03
CA ILE A 133 3.09 7.16 5.10
C ILE A 133 1.68 7.06 5.71
N PHE A 134 1.57 6.67 6.99
CA PHE A 134 0.31 6.63 7.71
C PHE A 134 -0.42 7.99 7.71
N HIS A 135 0.29 9.09 8.01
CA HIS A 135 -0.31 10.43 8.02
C HIS A 135 -0.78 10.85 6.64
N VAL A 136 -0.05 10.51 5.58
CA VAL A 136 -0.43 10.83 4.19
C VAL A 136 -1.73 10.13 3.81
N ILE A 137 -1.88 8.85 4.15
CA ILE A 137 -3.12 8.09 3.94
C ILE A 137 -4.30 8.82 4.57
N HIS A 138 -4.17 9.22 5.84
CA HIS A 138 -5.21 9.96 6.55
C HIS A 138 -5.60 11.26 5.85
N TYR A 139 -4.64 12.17 5.65
CA TYR A 139 -4.90 13.51 5.12
C TYR A 139 -5.47 13.50 3.70
N LEU A 140 -5.12 12.48 2.91
CA LEU A 140 -5.67 12.27 1.58
C LEU A 140 -7.10 11.73 1.62
N ALA A 141 -7.37 10.76 2.49
CA ALA A 141 -8.68 10.15 2.67
C ALA A 141 -9.74 11.16 3.15
N ILE A 142 -9.39 12.01 4.13
CA ILE A 142 -10.32 13.02 4.68
C ILE A 142 -10.43 14.30 3.83
N SER A 143 -9.64 14.39 2.76
CA SER A 143 -9.67 15.56 1.89
C SER A 143 -10.98 15.66 1.09
N LYS A 144 -11.26 16.83 0.51
CA LYS A 144 -12.43 17.02 -0.37
C LYS A 144 -12.42 16.08 -1.59
N ASP A 145 -11.24 15.67 -2.03
CA ASP A 145 -11.09 14.77 -3.18
C ASP A 145 -11.16 13.28 -2.76
N GLY A 146 -11.19 12.97 -1.46
CA GLY A 146 -11.36 11.62 -0.92
C GLY A 146 -10.42 10.60 -1.57
N ILE A 147 -9.11 10.86 -1.50
CA ILE A 147 -8.12 10.09 -2.26
C ILE A 147 -7.72 8.85 -1.46
N ILE A 148 -7.90 7.67 -2.05
CA ILE A 148 -7.58 6.37 -1.45
C ILE A 148 -6.59 5.63 -2.35
N HIS A 149 -5.50 5.10 -1.79
CA HIS A 149 -4.42 4.49 -2.59
C HIS A 149 -4.80 3.13 -3.20
N ARG A 150 -5.49 2.26 -2.44
CA ARG A 150 -6.02 0.95 -2.89
C ARG A 150 -4.96 -0.09 -3.32
N ASP A 151 -3.71 0.10 -2.92
CA ASP A 151 -2.65 -0.91 -3.13
C ASP A 151 -1.49 -0.71 -2.16
N ILE A 152 -1.82 -0.69 -0.87
CA ILE A 152 -0.81 -0.69 0.18
C ILE A 152 -0.14 -2.06 0.21
N ASN A 153 1.12 -2.12 -0.20
CA ASN A 153 1.95 -3.31 -0.21
C ASN A 153 3.42 -2.94 0.08
N ILE A 154 4.25 -3.94 0.36
CA ILE A 154 5.65 -3.71 0.77
C ILE A 154 6.45 -2.94 -0.28
N SER A 155 6.25 -3.21 -1.58
CA SER A 155 6.99 -2.55 -2.66
C SER A 155 6.60 -1.08 -2.86
N ASN A 156 5.47 -0.66 -2.30
CA ASN A 156 4.96 0.70 -2.41
C ASN A 156 5.31 1.56 -1.19
N LEU A 157 5.74 0.94 -0.08
CA LEU A 157 6.32 1.65 1.06
C LEU A 157 7.80 1.91 0.80
N MET A 158 8.12 3.15 0.44
CA MET A 158 9.45 3.58 0.08
C MET A 158 9.96 4.64 1.06
N CYS A 159 11.21 5.03 0.92
CA CYS A 159 11.82 6.09 1.68
C CYS A 159 12.86 6.84 0.83
N ARG A 160 13.22 8.03 1.30
CA ARG A 160 14.35 8.82 0.82
C ARG A 160 15.10 9.42 1.99
N ARG A 161 16.39 9.72 1.78
CA ARG A 161 17.18 10.49 2.73
C ARG A 161 17.22 11.95 2.27
N LEU A 162 16.89 12.86 3.17
CA LEU A 162 16.90 14.30 2.93
C LEU A 162 18.33 14.85 3.09
N GLU A 163 18.55 16.09 2.65
CA GLU A 163 19.86 16.76 2.71
C GLU A 163 20.40 16.91 4.14
N ASP A 164 19.50 17.04 5.12
CA ASP A 164 19.83 17.10 6.55
C ASP A 164 20.15 15.73 7.16
N GLY A 165 20.14 14.67 6.35
CA GLY A 165 20.40 13.29 6.76
C GLY A 165 19.17 12.55 7.30
N SER A 166 18.04 13.23 7.52
CA SER A 166 16.82 12.60 8.05
C SER A 166 16.09 11.78 6.98
N VAL A 167 15.32 10.78 7.41
CA VAL A 167 14.57 9.88 6.51
C VAL A 167 13.13 10.33 6.34
N GLN A 168 12.64 10.41 5.10
CA GLN A 168 11.23 10.67 4.78
C GLN A 168 10.60 9.41 4.19
N GLY A 169 9.49 8.96 4.78
CA GLY A 169 8.67 7.89 4.19
C GLY A 169 7.91 8.37 2.98
N VAL A 170 7.81 7.53 1.94
CA VAL A 170 7.17 7.87 0.66
C VAL A 170 6.23 6.76 0.24
N LEU A 171 4.97 7.09 -0.03
CA LEU A 171 3.99 6.15 -0.57
C LEU A 171 4.01 6.20 -2.10
N ASN A 172 4.44 5.12 -2.74
CA ASN A 172 4.62 5.03 -4.19
C ASN A 172 3.48 4.24 -4.86
N ASP A 173 3.36 4.40 -6.18
CA ASP A 173 2.44 3.66 -7.06
C ASP A 173 0.94 3.99 -6.93
N TRP A 174 0.56 5.11 -7.52
CA TRP A 174 -0.80 5.65 -7.45
C TRP A 174 -1.70 5.23 -8.63
N ASP A 175 -1.33 4.22 -9.41
CA ASP A 175 -2.04 3.86 -10.67
C ASP A 175 -3.44 3.28 -10.46
N VAL A 176 -3.73 2.75 -9.27
CA VAL A 176 -5.03 2.18 -8.91
C VAL A 176 -5.79 2.98 -7.85
N ALA A 177 -5.25 4.15 -7.49
CA ALA A 177 -5.89 5.03 -6.52
C ALA A 177 -7.23 5.56 -7.05
N SER A 178 -8.15 5.84 -6.14
CA SER A 178 -9.46 6.41 -6.43
C SER A 178 -9.65 7.75 -5.76
N THR A 179 -10.63 8.51 -6.25
CA THR A 179 -11.05 9.79 -5.69
C THR A 179 -12.57 9.81 -5.60
N SER A 180 -13.14 10.59 -4.68
CA SER A 180 -14.61 10.73 -4.51
C SER A 180 -15.34 11.12 -5.81
N ARG A 181 -14.65 11.83 -6.72
CA ARG A 181 -15.19 12.20 -8.04
C ARG A 181 -15.33 11.01 -9.00
N MET A 182 -14.53 9.97 -8.82
CA MET A 182 -14.51 8.76 -9.66
C MET A 182 -15.55 7.73 -9.21
N GLU A 183 -16.15 7.89 -8.03
CA GLU A 183 -17.12 6.93 -7.47
C GLU A 183 -18.53 7.04 -8.08
N SER A 184 -18.77 8.03 -8.96
CA SER A 184 -20.02 8.12 -9.74
C SER A 184 -20.17 7.00 -10.78
N ASP A 185 -19.09 6.27 -11.11
CA ASP A 185 -19.12 5.06 -11.93
C ASP A 185 -19.09 3.80 -11.04
N SER A 186 -20.24 3.16 -10.89
CA SER A 186 -20.47 2.00 -10.01
C SER A 186 -19.60 0.76 -10.32
N ASP A 187 -18.99 0.69 -11.51
CA ASP A 187 -18.13 -0.43 -11.90
C ASP A 187 -16.70 -0.31 -11.33
N HIS A 188 -16.24 0.89 -10.97
CA HIS A 188 -14.87 1.12 -10.48
C HIS A 188 -14.73 1.02 -8.96
N THR A 189 -15.82 1.22 -8.22
CA THR A 189 -15.85 1.20 -6.75
C THR A 189 -15.69 -0.21 -6.16
N ASN A 190 -16.09 -1.24 -6.91
CA ASN A 190 -16.07 -2.65 -6.46
C ASN A 190 -14.90 -3.48 -7.03
N MET A 191 -14.05 -2.91 -7.88
CA MET A 191 -12.89 -3.63 -8.42
C MET A 191 -11.88 -3.95 -7.32
N ARG A 192 -11.56 -5.23 -7.15
CA ARG A 192 -10.48 -5.67 -6.25
C ARG A 192 -9.13 -5.41 -6.93
N THR A 193 -8.53 -4.27 -6.61
CA THR A 193 -7.23 -3.85 -7.16
C THR A 193 -6.07 -4.09 -6.20
N GLU A 194 -6.34 -4.29 -4.92
CA GLU A 194 -5.29 -4.53 -3.92
C GLU A 194 -4.56 -5.85 -4.09
N THR A 195 -3.31 -5.85 -3.63
CA THR A 195 -2.48 -7.02 -3.46
C THR A 195 -3.07 -7.99 -2.43
N MET A 196 -3.44 -9.20 -2.87
CA MET A 196 -4.17 -10.23 -2.09
C MET A 196 -3.68 -10.44 -0.64
N PRO A 197 -2.37 -10.62 -0.38
CA PRO A 197 -1.85 -10.73 0.99
C PRO A 197 -2.17 -9.56 1.90
N PHE A 198 -2.11 -8.32 1.40
CA PHE A 198 -2.24 -7.11 2.20
C PHE A 198 -3.66 -6.55 2.22
N MET A 199 -4.55 -7.03 1.35
CA MET A 199 -5.93 -6.56 1.26
C MET A 199 -6.71 -6.66 2.59
N SER A 200 -7.56 -5.69 2.94
CA SER A 200 -8.38 -5.80 4.17
C SER A 200 -9.31 -7.05 4.19
N ILE A 201 -9.59 -7.60 5.37
CA ILE A 201 -10.50 -8.75 5.56
C ILE A 201 -11.86 -8.58 4.88
N ASP A 202 -12.44 -7.38 4.93
CA ASP A 202 -13.77 -7.13 4.38
C ASP A 202 -13.78 -7.07 2.85
N LEU A 203 -12.64 -6.74 2.23
CA LEU A 203 -12.51 -6.65 0.77
C LEU A 203 -12.38 -8.03 0.10
N HIS A 204 -12.11 -9.08 0.89
CA HIS A 204 -12.21 -10.47 0.43
C HIS A 204 -13.66 -11.01 0.35
N ARG A 205 -14.69 -10.23 0.71
CA ARG A 205 -16.11 -10.64 0.59
C ARG A 205 -16.52 -10.70 -0.88
N LYS A 206 -17.44 -11.62 -1.24
CA LYS A 206 -17.92 -11.82 -2.62
C LYS A 206 -18.31 -10.50 -3.30
N LEU A 207 -19.04 -9.66 -2.58
CA LEU A 207 -19.27 -8.26 -2.91
C LEU A 207 -18.47 -7.43 -1.88
N PRO A 208 -17.30 -6.90 -2.26
CA PRO A 208 -16.53 -6.05 -1.37
C PRO A 208 -17.30 -4.74 -1.12
N PRO A 209 -17.21 -4.14 0.07
CA PRO A 209 -17.68 -2.78 0.30
C PRO A 209 -16.86 -1.76 -0.51
N VAL A 210 -17.39 -0.54 -0.63
CA VAL A 210 -16.61 0.61 -1.14
C VAL A 210 -15.37 0.78 -0.26
N HIS A 211 -14.24 1.04 -0.90
CA HIS A 211 -12.99 1.19 -0.20
C HIS A 211 -13.01 2.43 0.70
N MET A 212 -12.41 2.34 1.89
CA MET A 212 -12.35 3.42 2.87
C MET A 212 -11.00 3.41 3.60
N GLU A 213 -10.72 4.49 4.31
CA GLU A 213 -9.47 4.75 5.03
C GLU A 213 -9.04 3.58 5.94
N ARG A 214 -9.95 3.03 6.76
CA ARG A 214 -9.60 1.94 7.69
C ARG A 214 -9.05 0.69 7.01
N PHE A 215 -9.37 0.47 5.73
CA PHE A 215 -8.81 -0.64 4.98
C PHE A 215 -7.34 -0.41 4.67
N GLU A 216 -6.93 0.84 4.42
CA GLU A 216 -5.51 1.18 4.22
C GLU A 216 -4.70 0.97 5.50
N TYR A 217 -5.30 1.27 6.67
CA TYR A 217 -4.70 0.97 7.97
C TYR A 217 -4.55 -0.52 8.23
N GLU A 218 -5.56 -1.33 7.87
CA GLU A 218 -5.48 -2.78 8.00
C GLU A 218 -4.40 -3.35 7.06
N SER A 219 -4.30 -2.82 5.84
CA SER A 219 -3.25 -3.18 4.88
C SER A 219 -1.85 -2.79 5.37
N LEU A 220 -1.69 -1.60 5.97
CA LEU A 220 -0.45 -1.19 6.64
C LEU A 220 -0.06 -2.17 7.75
N PHE A 221 -1.02 -2.59 8.59
CA PHE A 221 -0.76 -3.59 9.62
C PHE A 221 -0.26 -4.92 9.04
N TYR A 222 -0.87 -5.40 7.95
CA TYR A 222 -0.41 -6.63 7.29
C TYR A 222 0.98 -6.49 6.66
N VAL A 223 1.30 -5.33 6.07
CA VAL A 223 2.65 -5.03 5.56
C VAL A 223 3.67 -5.02 6.70
N LEU A 224 3.38 -4.31 7.79
CA LEU A 224 4.24 -4.25 8.97
C LEU A 224 4.50 -5.65 9.55
N TYR A 225 3.42 -6.40 9.78
CA TYR A 225 3.48 -7.77 10.26
C TYR A 225 4.38 -8.63 9.37
N TRP A 226 4.20 -8.55 8.06
CA TRP A 226 5.00 -9.33 7.11
C TRP A 226 6.48 -8.95 7.12
N ILE A 227 6.80 -7.65 7.17
CA ILE A 227 8.19 -7.17 7.27
C ILE A 227 8.85 -7.74 8.52
N CYS A 228 8.20 -7.62 9.68
CA CYS A 228 8.74 -8.09 10.96
C CYS A 228 9.01 -9.60 10.99
N LEU A 229 8.25 -10.41 10.25
CA LEU A 229 8.46 -11.87 10.19
C LEU A 229 9.53 -12.32 9.20
N SER A 230 9.91 -11.48 8.23
CA SER A 230 10.66 -11.93 7.06
C SER A 230 11.88 -11.12 6.69
N TYR A 231 12.15 -9.99 7.33
CA TYR A 231 13.33 -9.18 7.07
C TYR A 231 14.29 -9.16 8.24
N SER A 232 15.58 -9.23 7.93
CA SER A 232 16.68 -8.92 8.86
C SER A 232 17.82 -8.29 8.06
N ASP A 233 18.55 -7.37 8.67
CA ASP A 233 19.75 -6.75 8.07
C ASP A 233 19.52 -6.22 6.65
N ARG A 234 18.35 -5.60 6.42
CA ARG A 234 17.91 -5.00 5.15
C ARG A 234 17.67 -6.01 4.02
N LYS A 235 17.51 -7.29 4.34
CA LYS A 235 17.31 -8.37 3.37
C LYS A 235 16.14 -9.25 3.74
N LEU A 236 15.44 -9.72 2.71
CA LEU A 236 14.47 -10.80 2.86
C LEU A 236 15.19 -12.08 3.29
N LEU A 237 14.74 -12.66 4.39
CA LEU A 237 15.27 -13.90 4.94
C LEU A 237 14.93 -15.09 4.01
N PRO A 238 15.85 -16.08 3.91
CA PRO A 238 15.51 -17.41 3.38
C PRO A 238 14.32 -18.01 4.14
N GLU A 239 13.52 -18.84 3.46
CA GLU A 239 12.26 -19.37 4.01
C GLU A 239 12.47 -20.07 5.36
N GLU A 240 13.53 -20.87 5.49
CA GLU A 240 13.90 -21.62 6.68
C GLU A 240 14.34 -20.76 7.87
N LYS A 241 14.61 -19.47 7.66
CA LYS A 241 14.99 -18.51 8.70
C LYS A 241 13.89 -17.52 9.04
N ARG A 242 12.74 -17.57 8.35
CA ARG A 242 11.60 -16.72 8.67
C ARG A 242 10.92 -17.23 9.93
N HIS A 243 10.25 -16.32 10.62
CA HIS A 243 9.45 -16.64 11.79
C HIS A 243 8.44 -17.76 11.48
N SER A 244 8.18 -18.66 12.43
CA SER A 244 7.32 -19.84 12.25
C SER A 244 5.92 -19.54 11.66
N ALA A 245 5.31 -18.44 12.07
CA ALA A 245 4.08 -17.86 11.51
C ALA A 245 4.06 -17.73 9.96
N PHE A 246 5.22 -17.70 9.30
CA PHE A 246 5.30 -17.71 7.84
C PHE A 246 4.81 -19.01 7.20
N ALA A 247 4.64 -20.08 7.97
CA ALA A 247 4.07 -21.35 7.47
C ALA A 247 2.67 -21.17 6.85
N ASP A 248 1.91 -20.17 7.28
CA ASP A 248 0.60 -19.83 6.71
C ASP A 248 0.67 -18.96 5.45
N TRP A 249 1.87 -18.50 5.05
CA TRP A 249 2.07 -17.62 3.90
C TRP A 249 1.48 -18.16 2.59
N PRO A 250 1.62 -19.46 2.22
CA PRO A 250 1.01 -19.97 0.98
C PRO A 250 -0.51 -19.81 0.93
N ARG A 251 -1.19 -19.93 2.08
CA ARG A 251 -2.64 -19.70 2.17
C ARG A 251 -2.96 -18.21 2.03
N TRP A 252 -2.15 -17.36 2.65
CA TRP A 252 -2.29 -15.91 2.66
C TRP A 252 -2.00 -15.28 1.28
N ASN A 253 -1.05 -15.85 0.55
CA ASN A 253 -0.65 -15.46 -0.81
C ASN A 253 -1.26 -16.37 -1.88
N SER A 254 -2.55 -16.69 -1.71
CA SER A 254 -3.33 -17.45 -2.69
C SER A 254 -4.34 -16.55 -3.41
N ASP A 255 -4.83 -17.00 -4.56
CA ASP A 255 -5.96 -16.41 -5.27
C ASP A 255 -7.32 -16.73 -4.61
N ASN A 256 -7.34 -17.57 -3.58
CA ASN A 256 -8.54 -17.97 -2.86
C ASN A 256 -8.92 -16.95 -1.79
N HIS A 257 -9.74 -15.96 -2.14
CA HIS A 257 -10.25 -14.94 -1.21
C HIS A 257 -10.83 -15.52 0.10
N LYS A 258 -11.57 -16.63 0.05
CA LYS A 258 -12.12 -17.25 1.27
C LYS A 258 -11.00 -17.79 2.16
N GLY A 259 -10.01 -18.45 1.55
CA GLY A 259 -8.83 -19.00 2.22
C GLY A 259 -8.01 -17.91 2.91
N VAL A 260 -7.71 -16.82 2.19
CA VAL A 260 -6.97 -15.66 2.71
C VAL A 260 -7.74 -14.99 3.85
N ARG A 261 -9.05 -14.74 3.66
CA ARG A 261 -9.91 -14.15 4.69
C ARG A 261 -9.90 -14.98 5.98
N SER A 262 -10.01 -16.29 5.87
CA SER A 262 -9.98 -17.18 7.04
C SER A 262 -8.62 -17.16 7.75
N ALA A 263 -7.50 -17.10 7.02
CA ALA A 263 -6.17 -16.97 7.62
C ALA A 263 -6.03 -15.67 8.43
N LYS A 264 -6.46 -14.53 7.87
CA LYS A 264 -6.45 -13.23 8.55
C LYS A 264 -7.37 -13.19 9.78
N ILE A 265 -8.49 -13.91 9.76
CA ILE A 265 -9.32 -14.09 10.96
C ILE A 265 -8.56 -14.89 12.02
N GLY A 266 -7.86 -15.95 11.63
CA GLY A 266 -6.98 -16.72 12.50
C GLY A 266 -5.93 -15.85 13.19
N LEU A 267 -5.18 -15.05 12.40
CA LEU A 267 -4.19 -14.09 12.93
C LEU A 267 -4.78 -13.19 14.01
N LYS A 268 -5.96 -12.59 13.76
CA LYS A 268 -6.58 -11.70 14.75
C LYS A 268 -6.91 -12.43 16.05
N GLU A 269 -7.43 -13.65 15.97
CA GLU A 269 -7.86 -14.40 17.16
C GLU A 269 -6.69 -15.02 17.93
N ASP A 270 -5.59 -15.36 17.25
CA ASP A 270 -4.43 -16.03 17.82
C ASP A 270 -3.70 -15.16 18.84
N ARG A 271 -3.90 -15.44 20.13
CA ARG A 271 -3.25 -14.71 21.24
C ARG A 271 -1.79 -15.09 21.45
N THR A 272 -1.30 -16.07 20.71
CA THR A 272 0.01 -16.68 20.87
C THR A 272 0.98 -16.33 19.74
N ILE A 273 0.49 -15.81 18.62
CA ILE A 273 1.28 -15.47 17.41
C ILE A 273 2.49 -14.56 17.65
N PHE A 274 2.52 -13.82 18.76
CA PHE A 274 3.59 -12.89 19.14
C PHE A 274 4.28 -13.26 20.47
N LYS A 275 4.08 -14.48 20.99
CA LYS A 275 4.68 -14.92 22.26
C LYS A 275 6.19 -15.17 22.13
N ASP A 276 6.60 -15.78 21.03
CA ASP A 276 7.98 -16.14 20.79
C ASP A 276 8.72 -14.96 20.15
N VAL A 277 8.82 -13.84 20.90
CA VAL A 277 9.44 -12.58 20.45
C VAL A 277 10.87 -12.78 19.95
N ASP A 278 11.57 -13.80 20.47
CA ASP A 278 12.92 -14.14 20.06
C ASP A 278 13.04 -14.70 18.63
N GLU A 279 11.94 -15.13 18.00
CA GLU A 279 11.90 -15.49 16.58
C GLU A 279 11.93 -14.27 15.64
N PHE A 280 11.65 -13.07 16.15
CA PHE A 280 11.72 -11.84 15.37
C PHE A 280 13.16 -11.35 15.22
N ALA A 281 13.46 -10.72 14.08
CA ALA A 281 14.76 -10.07 13.88
C ALA A 281 14.98 -8.96 14.92
N GLU A 282 16.21 -8.82 15.40
CA GLU A 282 16.57 -7.95 16.54
C GLU A 282 16.08 -6.49 16.35
N MET A 283 16.21 -5.97 15.13
CA MET A 283 15.73 -4.63 14.75
C MET A 283 14.22 -4.45 15.00
N TYR A 284 13.41 -5.48 14.76
CA TYR A 284 11.95 -5.40 14.81
C TYR A 284 11.33 -5.92 16.10
N LYS A 285 12.10 -6.58 16.99
CA LYS A 285 11.61 -7.06 18.30
C LYS A 285 10.87 -5.99 19.10
N PRO A 286 11.34 -4.73 19.20
CA PRO A 286 10.62 -3.72 19.96
C PRO A 286 9.22 -3.43 19.39
N LEU A 287 9.02 -3.54 18.07
CA LEU A 287 7.74 -3.32 17.41
C LEU A 287 6.70 -4.36 17.77
N VAL A 288 7.11 -5.55 18.23
CA VAL A 288 6.17 -6.60 18.63
C VAL A 288 5.25 -6.09 19.74
N GLN A 289 5.83 -5.46 20.77
CA GLN A 289 5.04 -4.92 21.87
C GLN A 289 4.51 -3.51 21.64
N THR A 290 5.26 -2.64 20.96
CA THR A 290 4.79 -1.27 20.78
C THR A 290 3.71 -1.18 19.70
N TRP A 291 3.80 -1.94 18.60
CA TRP A 291 2.93 -1.78 17.43
C TRP A 291 2.12 -3.03 17.09
N LEU A 292 2.75 -4.20 16.91
CA LEU A 292 2.06 -5.40 16.38
C LEU A 292 0.96 -5.92 17.31
N ILE A 293 1.26 -6.06 18.61
CA ILE A 293 0.28 -6.52 19.61
C ILE A 293 -0.88 -5.51 19.74
N PRO A 294 -0.64 -4.20 19.95
CA PRO A 294 -1.71 -3.21 20.03
C PRO A 294 -2.54 -3.11 18.75
N LEU A 295 -1.93 -3.03 17.56
CA LEU A 295 -2.66 -2.97 16.29
C LEU A 295 -3.55 -4.22 16.10
N ARG A 296 -3.00 -5.41 16.34
CA ARG A 296 -3.80 -6.65 16.26
C ARG A 296 -4.96 -6.64 17.25
N TYR A 297 -4.71 -6.19 18.49
CA TYR A 297 -5.75 -6.06 19.50
C TYR A 297 -6.85 -5.10 19.06
N THR A 298 -6.48 -3.92 18.57
CA THR A 298 -7.39 -2.90 18.04
C THR A 298 -8.29 -3.45 16.93
N PHE A 299 -7.71 -4.07 15.89
CA PHE A 299 -8.51 -4.69 14.84
C PHE A 299 -9.39 -5.84 15.37
N ARG A 300 -8.88 -6.66 16.29
CA ARG A 300 -9.67 -7.73 16.91
C ARG A 300 -10.89 -7.16 17.64
N GLN A 301 -10.72 -6.15 18.48
CA GLN A 301 -11.82 -5.54 19.22
C GLN A 301 -12.84 -4.89 18.27
N GLY A 302 -12.38 -4.11 17.29
CA GLY A 302 -13.27 -3.48 16.31
C GLY A 302 -14.11 -4.48 15.52
N TYR A 303 -13.49 -5.57 15.05
CA TYR A 303 -14.23 -6.63 14.35
C TYR A 303 -15.17 -7.43 15.29
N ASN A 304 -14.83 -7.59 16.57
CA ASN A 304 -15.68 -8.27 17.54
C ASN A 304 -16.88 -7.42 17.96
N GLY A 305 -16.68 -6.12 18.21
CA GLY A 305 -17.77 -5.18 18.51
C GLY A 305 -18.83 -5.17 17.40
N ARG A 306 -18.38 -5.15 16.14
CA ARG A 306 -19.27 -5.26 14.97
C ARG A 306 -20.16 -6.52 14.98
N ASN A 307 -19.65 -7.64 15.48
CA ASN A 307 -20.39 -8.90 15.53
C ASN A 307 -21.40 -8.91 16.69
N VAL A 308 -21.09 -8.24 17.80
CA VAL A 308 -21.96 -8.13 18.99
C VAL A 308 -23.13 -7.18 18.73
N ASP A 309 -22.87 -6.03 18.11
CA ASP A 309 -23.90 -5.02 17.82
C ASP A 309 -24.83 -5.39 16.64
N GLY A 310 -24.65 -6.59 16.06
CA GLY A 310 -25.62 -7.26 15.21
C GLY A 310 -26.15 -6.42 14.05
N ARG A 311 -25.30 -5.97 13.12
CA ARG A 311 -25.68 -5.07 12.00
C ARG A 311 -26.61 -3.90 12.42
N GLY A 312 -26.54 -3.45 13.66
CA GLY A 312 -27.36 -2.35 14.17
C GLY A 312 -27.00 -1.05 13.47
N ALA A 313 -27.99 -0.18 13.30
CA ALA A 313 -27.84 1.12 12.64
C ALA A 313 -26.93 2.11 13.41
N GLY A 314 -26.41 1.75 14.59
CA GLY A 314 -25.58 2.60 15.45
C GLY A 314 -24.09 2.24 15.51
N PHE A 315 -23.63 1.16 14.86
CA PHE A 315 -22.21 0.82 14.85
C PHE A 315 -21.46 1.64 13.81
N ASP A 316 -20.34 2.26 14.20
CA ASP A 316 -19.46 2.98 13.27
C ASP A 316 -18.63 1.97 12.46
N TYR A 317 -19.04 1.73 11.20
CA TYR A 317 -18.34 0.82 10.31
C TYR A 317 -17.07 1.41 9.70
N ASP A 318 -16.95 2.73 9.67
CA ASP A 318 -15.84 3.44 9.03
C ASP A 318 -14.60 3.38 9.91
N THR A 319 -14.79 3.37 11.24
CA THR A 319 -13.69 3.23 12.22
C THR A 319 -13.76 1.93 13.03
N LEU A 320 -14.64 1.00 12.69
CA LEU A 320 -14.92 -0.22 13.48
C LEU A 320 -15.23 0.11 14.97
N GLY A 321 -16.13 1.04 15.23
CA GLY A 321 -16.53 1.45 16.57
C GLY A 321 -15.48 2.27 17.31
N GLY A 322 -14.70 3.07 16.58
CA GLY A 322 -13.61 3.92 17.10
C GLY A 322 -12.26 3.22 17.22
N TYR A 323 -12.22 1.89 17.15
CA TYR A 323 -10.97 1.12 17.30
C TYR A 323 -10.00 1.39 16.14
N ALA A 324 -10.44 1.36 14.89
CA ALA A 324 -9.61 1.62 13.72
C ALA A 324 -9.70 3.08 13.23
N SER A 325 -9.85 4.04 14.14
CA SER A 325 -9.80 5.48 13.87
C SER A 325 -8.37 5.98 13.67
N TYR A 326 -8.20 7.14 13.01
CA TYR A 326 -6.89 7.79 12.88
C TYR A 326 -6.26 8.00 14.26
N GLU A 327 -7.01 8.50 15.23
CA GLU A 327 -6.53 8.80 16.58
C GLU A 327 -6.02 7.54 17.28
N SER A 328 -6.79 6.44 17.24
CA SER A 328 -6.41 5.20 17.90
C SER A 328 -5.16 4.56 17.26
N ILE A 329 -5.06 4.56 15.93
CA ILE A 329 -3.88 4.03 15.24
C ILE A 329 -2.67 4.95 15.45
N CYS A 330 -2.86 6.28 15.41
CA CYS A 330 -1.81 7.26 15.64
C CYS A 330 -1.21 7.14 17.04
N GLU A 331 -2.03 6.96 18.08
CA GLU A 331 -1.59 6.74 19.46
C GLU A 331 -0.67 5.52 19.57
N ILE A 332 -1.01 4.42 18.88
CA ILE A 332 -0.17 3.22 18.84
C ILE A 332 1.18 3.51 18.17
N LEU A 333 1.16 4.18 17.02
CA LEU A 333 2.37 4.45 16.21
C LEU A 333 3.29 5.52 16.83
N GLN A 334 2.83 6.25 17.84
CA GLN A 334 3.64 7.22 18.60
C GLN A 334 4.57 6.57 19.64
N ASN A 335 4.29 5.34 20.08
CA ASN A 335 5.18 4.53 20.92
C ASN A 335 6.32 3.93 20.09
#